data_AF-A0A6B9YPF2-F1
#
_entry.id   AF-A0A6B9YPF2-F1
#
_cell.length_a   1.000
_cell.length_b   1.000
_cell.length_c   1.000
_cell.angle_alpha   90.00
_cell.angle_beta   90.00
_cell.angle_gamma   90.00
#
_symmetry.space_group_name_H-M   'P 1'
#
loop_
_entity.id
_entity.type
_entity.pdbx_description
1 polymer ?
#
loop_
_entity_poly.entity_id
_entity_poly.type
_entity_poly.pdbx_seq_one_letter_code
_entity_poly.pdbx_strand_id
1 'polypeptide(L)'
;MPPLEGRYDASLIQIVDDALASTVQRSGRHLACRPGCTQCCHGIFPISQQDAARLREGLHLLVNHDPQRAARIAARVEDSLQQFAPLFPGDPSTGILSKDYEDSTLFADDAEGAIGENEPCPVLDPAIGTCDLYQHRPIVCRTFGPPMRTPDGDLATCELCYITATTEEIAACELDPTIPAQESASNAVYNASHSLQGETIVAFALRDAADIQTTKR
;
A
#
# COMPACT_ATOMS: atom_id res chain seq x y z
N MET A 1 8.16 8.17 -25.47
CA MET A 1 8.13 6.76 -25.02
C MET A 1 8.40 6.78 -23.54
N PRO A 2 7.56 6.16 -22.68
CA PRO A 2 7.89 6.07 -21.27
C PRO A 2 9.23 5.34 -21.09
N PRO A 3 10.04 5.68 -20.07
CA PRO A 3 11.25 4.95 -19.73
C PRO A 3 10.96 3.45 -19.61
N LEU A 4 11.96 2.60 -19.85
CA LEU A 4 11.79 1.15 -19.73
C LEU A 4 11.28 0.76 -18.33
N GLU A 5 11.59 1.52 -17.29
CA GLU A 5 11.10 1.28 -15.92
C GLU A 5 9.59 1.41 -15.78
N GLY A 6 8.97 2.41 -16.42
CA GLY A 6 7.50 2.56 -16.42
C GLY A 6 6.78 1.40 -17.11
N ARG A 7 7.47 0.65 -17.98
CA ARG A 7 6.95 -0.57 -18.60
C ARG A 7 7.02 -1.78 -17.68
N TYR A 8 8.09 -1.91 -16.89
CA TYR A 8 8.21 -3.00 -15.91
C TYR A 8 7.20 -2.83 -14.78
N ASP A 9 7.02 -1.60 -14.29
CA ASP A 9 6.02 -1.32 -13.27
C ASP A 9 4.59 -1.54 -13.78
N ALA A 10 4.25 -1.01 -14.96
CA ALA A 10 2.96 -1.25 -15.59
C ALA A 10 2.71 -2.74 -15.85
N SER A 11 3.76 -3.50 -16.21
CA SER A 11 3.66 -4.95 -16.39
C SER A 11 3.38 -5.67 -15.08
N LEU A 12 4.05 -5.32 -13.98
CA LEU A 12 3.81 -5.95 -12.68
C LEU A 12 2.40 -5.63 -12.18
N ILE A 13 1.97 -4.38 -12.27
CA ILE A 13 0.62 -3.98 -11.86
C ILE A 13 -0.44 -4.70 -12.69
N GLN A 14 -0.24 -4.85 -14.00
CA GLN A 14 -1.15 -5.63 -14.84
C GLN A 14 -1.22 -7.10 -14.41
N ILE A 15 -0.07 -7.74 -14.13
CA ILE A 15 -0.02 -9.12 -13.64
C ILE A 15 -0.79 -9.26 -12.33
N VAL A 16 -0.55 -8.36 -11.37
CA VAL A 16 -1.23 -8.38 -10.06
C VAL A 16 -2.73 -8.11 -10.20
N ASP A 17 -3.13 -7.19 -11.07
CA ASP A 17 -4.54 -6.87 -11.29
C ASP A 17 -5.28 -8.02 -12.00
N ASP A 18 -4.65 -8.70 -12.96
CA ASP A 18 -5.22 -9.88 -13.61
C ASP A 18 -5.36 -11.06 -12.64
N ALA A 19 -4.34 -11.27 -11.81
CA ALA A 19 -4.39 -12.29 -10.74
C ALA A 19 -5.49 -11.97 -9.73
N LEU A 20 -5.61 -10.72 -9.30
CA LEU A 20 -6.66 -10.27 -8.40
C LEU A 20 -8.05 -10.44 -9.03
N ALA A 21 -8.23 -10.06 -10.30
CA ALA A 21 -9.51 -10.21 -11.00
C ALA A 21 -9.92 -11.70 -11.10
N SER A 22 -8.98 -12.59 -11.41
CA SER A 22 -9.19 -14.04 -11.40
C SER A 22 -9.59 -14.54 -10.01
N THR A 23 -8.92 -14.06 -8.95
CA THR A 23 -9.29 -14.41 -7.58
C THR A 23 -10.67 -13.91 -7.22
N VAL A 24 -10.99 -12.63 -7.42
CA VAL A 24 -12.31 -12.05 -7.17
C VAL A 24 -13.42 -12.88 -7.81
N GLN A 25 -13.21 -13.33 -9.06
CA GLN A 25 -14.17 -14.17 -9.76
C GLN A 25 -14.37 -15.53 -9.06
N ARG A 26 -13.30 -16.20 -8.63
CA ARG A 26 -13.37 -17.48 -7.92
C ARG A 26 -13.97 -17.35 -6.53
N SER A 27 -13.65 -16.27 -5.82
CA SER A 27 -14.11 -16.01 -4.45
C SER A 27 -15.60 -15.74 -4.36
N GLY A 28 -16.19 -15.09 -5.37
CA GLY A 28 -17.61 -14.71 -5.36
C GLY A 28 -18.00 -13.99 -4.06
N ARG A 29 -18.98 -14.54 -3.33
CA ARG A 29 -19.49 -13.97 -2.07
C ARG A 29 -18.50 -14.01 -0.91
N HIS A 30 -17.43 -14.79 -1.00
CA HIS A 30 -16.47 -14.97 0.09
C HIS A 30 -15.49 -13.80 0.22
N LEU A 31 -15.34 -12.97 -0.83
CA LEU A 31 -14.46 -11.81 -0.80
C LEU A 31 -15.25 -10.53 -0.53
N ALA A 32 -15.01 -9.92 0.62
CA ALA A 32 -15.60 -8.63 0.98
C ALA A 32 -14.85 -7.44 0.35
N CYS A 33 -13.57 -7.64 -0.01
CA CYS A 33 -12.69 -6.58 -0.53
C CYS A 33 -13.18 -6.03 -1.89
N ARG A 34 -13.53 -4.74 -1.90
CA ARG A 34 -13.94 -3.92 -3.05
C ARG A 34 -13.84 -2.43 -2.66
N PRO A 35 -13.91 -1.47 -3.59
CA PRO A 35 -14.02 -0.06 -3.23
C PRO A 35 -15.12 0.17 -2.18
N GLY A 36 -14.77 0.81 -1.06
CA GLY A 36 -15.64 0.97 0.11
C GLY A 36 -15.36 0.01 1.27
N CYS A 37 -14.57 -1.05 1.06
CA CYS A 37 -13.98 -1.83 2.14
C CYS A 37 -12.70 -1.15 2.60
N THR A 38 -12.61 -0.80 3.89
CA THR A 38 -11.51 -0.01 4.46
C THR A 38 -10.63 -0.80 5.41
N GLN A 39 -10.74 -2.13 5.48
CA GLN A 39 -9.99 -2.94 6.44
C GLN A 39 -8.47 -2.75 6.27
N CYS A 40 -7.96 -2.82 5.05
CA CYS A 40 -6.53 -2.60 4.76
C CYS A 40 -6.12 -1.12 4.81
N CYS A 41 -7.06 -0.20 5.03
CA CYS A 41 -6.79 1.24 5.09
C CYS A 41 -6.63 1.77 6.51
N HIS A 42 -6.74 0.91 7.53
CA HIS A 42 -6.46 1.23 8.92
C HIS A 42 -5.29 0.33 9.33
N GLY A 43 -4.14 0.94 9.63
CA GLY A 43 -2.89 0.22 9.78
C GLY A 43 -1.71 0.94 9.12
N ILE A 44 -0.60 1.07 9.85
CA ILE A 44 0.69 1.46 9.29
C ILE A 44 1.42 0.20 8.83
N PHE A 45 1.89 0.20 7.58
CA PHE A 45 2.61 -0.92 7.00
C PHE A 45 3.75 -0.41 6.11
N PRO A 46 4.85 -1.19 5.98
CA PRO A 46 5.92 -0.87 5.06
C PRO A 46 5.44 -0.97 3.61
N ILE A 47 5.97 -0.09 2.77
CA ILE A 47 5.81 -0.14 1.31
C ILE A 47 7.17 -0.01 0.64
N SER A 48 7.32 -0.64 -0.52
CA SER A 48 8.53 -0.54 -1.31
C SER A 48 8.72 0.87 -1.88
N GLN A 49 9.94 1.20 -2.29
CA GLN A 49 10.21 2.46 -2.99
C GLN A 49 9.48 2.56 -4.34
N GLN A 50 9.22 1.42 -4.98
CA GLN A 50 8.45 1.35 -6.22
C GLN A 50 6.97 1.67 -5.95
N ASP A 51 6.37 1.14 -4.87
CA ASP A 51 5.02 1.54 -4.42
C ASP A 51 4.95 3.03 -4.07
N ALA A 52 5.94 3.54 -3.34
CA ALA A 52 6.03 4.95 -2.98
C ALA A 52 6.07 5.84 -4.23
N ALA A 53 6.79 5.43 -5.27
CA ALA A 53 6.84 6.13 -6.55
C ALA A 53 5.49 6.12 -7.27
N ARG A 54 4.77 4.99 -7.28
CA ARG A 54 3.41 4.91 -7.85
C ARG A 54 2.44 5.85 -7.15
N LEU A 55 2.50 5.92 -5.82
CA LEU A 55 1.67 6.85 -5.05
C LEU A 55 1.97 8.31 -5.40
N ARG A 56 3.26 8.68 -5.52
CA ARG A 56 3.67 10.03 -5.96
C ARG A 56 3.18 10.34 -7.37
N GLU A 57 3.28 9.40 -8.30
CA GLU A 57 2.74 9.55 -9.66
C GLU A 57 1.22 9.77 -9.63
N GLY A 58 0.50 8.97 -8.86
CA GLY A 58 -0.95 9.12 -8.68
C GLY A 58 -1.33 10.49 -8.13
N LEU A 59 -0.58 11.00 -7.14
CA LEU A 59 -0.79 12.33 -6.60
C LEU A 59 -0.48 13.43 -7.63
N HIS A 60 0.60 13.30 -8.39
CA HIS A 60 0.94 14.24 -9.47
C HIS A 60 -0.18 14.34 -10.52
N LEU A 61 -0.73 13.20 -10.95
CA LEU A 61 -1.86 13.17 -11.86
C LEU A 61 -3.11 13.79 -11.23
N LEU A 62 -3.36 13.49 -9.95
CA LEU A 62 -4.52 14.00 -9.23
C LEU A 62 -4.48 15.52 -9.06
N VAL A 63 -3.32 16.12 -8.76
CA VAL A 63 -3.16 17.59 -8.70
C VAL A 63 -3.57 18.26 -10.02
N ASN A 64 -3.44 17.55 -11.14
CA ASN A 64 -3.88 18.05 -12.43
C ASN A 64 -5.38 17.96 -12.67
N HIS A 65 -6.03 16.92 -12.14
CA HIS A 65 -7.43 16.61 -12.43
C HIS A 65 -8.40 17.12 -11.34
N ASP A 66 -8.00 17.07 -10.07
CA ASP A 66 -8.80 17.45 -8.90
C ASP A 66 -7.88 18.00 -7.79
N PRO A 67 -7.46 19.28 -7.90
CA PRO A 67 -6.55 19.90 -6.94
C PRO A 67 -7.13 20.00 -5.53
N GLN A 68 -8.47 20.03 -5.38
CA GLN A 68 -9.12 20.07 -4.07
C GLN A 68 -8.97 18.72 -3.36
N ARG A 69 -9.11 17.60 -4.08
CA ARG A 69 -8.85 16.27 -3.51
C ARG A 69 -7.38 16.08 -3.17
N ALA A 70 -6.47 16.53 -4.04
CA ALA A 70 -5.05 16.52 -3.71
C ALA A 70 -4.73 17.33 -2.43
N ALA A 71 -5.33 18.51 -2.27
CA ALA A 71 -5.19 19.33 -1.06
C ALA A 71 -5.64 18.60 0.22
N ARG A 72 -6.73 17.83 0.14
CA ARG A 72 -7.18 16.99 1.27
C ARG A 72 -6.19 15.87 1.60
N ILE A 73 -5.59 15.23 0.59
CA ILE A 73 -4.52 14.25 0.82
C ILE A 73 -3.33 14.92 1.52
N ALA A 74 -2.85 16.06 1.02
CA ALA A 74 -1.69 16.74 1.61
C ALA A 74 -1.95 17.15 3.07
N ALA A 75 -3.15 17.63 3.40
CA ALA A 75 -3.51 17.94 4.78
C ALA A 75 -3.43 16.70 5.69
N ARG A 76 -3.98 15.55 5.26
CA ARG A 76 -3.89 14.31 6.04
C ARG A 76 -2.47 13.77 6.14
N VAL A 77 -1.67 13.90 5.08
CA VAL A 77 -0.25 13.53 5.11
C VAL A 77 0.51 14.38 6.12
N GLU A 78 0.28 15.70 6.15
CA GLU A 78 0.89 16.61 7.13
C GLU A 78 0.51 16.20 8.56
N ASP A 79 -0.78 15.94 8.82
CA ASP A 79 -1.26 15.49 10.14
C ASP A 79 -0.58 14.18 10.55
N SER A 80 -0.53 13.19 9.65
CA SER A 80 0.18 11.91 9.88
C SER A 80 1.67 12.11 10.16
N LEU A 81 2.36 12.99 9.43
CA LEU A 81 3.78 13.25 9.64
C LEU A 81 4.07 13.92 10.98
N GLN A 82 3.23 14.86 11.41
CA GLN A 82 3.35 15.49 12.72
C GLN A 82 3.23 14.47 13.85
N GLN A 83 2.36 13.47 13.68
CA GLN A 83 2.18 12.38 14.64
C GLN A 83 3.33 11.35 14.60
N PHE A 84 3.77 10.93 13.41
CA PHE A 84 4.71 9.80 13.29
C PHE A 84 6.18 10.21 13.28
N ALA A 85 6.55 11.43 12.89
CA ALA A 85 7.95 11.82 12.79
C ALA A 85 8.77 11.61 14.09
N PRO A 86 8.22 11.86 15.30
CA PRO A 86 8.93 11.56 16.55
C PRO A 86 9.10 10.07 16.86
N LEU A 87 8.26 9.22 16.26
CA LEU A 87 8.18 7.78 16.52
C LEU A 87 8.69 6.95 15.33
N PHE A 88 9.12 7.60 14.25
CA PHE A 88 9.44 6.94 13.00
C PHE A 88 10.68 6.06 13.16
N PRO A 89 10.56 4.73 12.96
CA PRO A 89 11.65 3.80 13.19
C PRO A 89 12.59 3.76 11.98
N GLY A 90 13.49 4.74 11.92
CA GLY A 90 14.39 4.94 10.80
C GLY A 90 14.94 6.35 10.77
N ASP A 91 15.10 6.90 9.56
CA ASP A 91 15.54 8.27 9.35
C ASP A 91 14.35 9.12 8.84
N PRO A 92 13.77 10.00 9.69
CA PRO A 92 12.66 10.86 9.27
C PRO A 92 13.02 11.83 8.14
N SER A 93 14.30 12.21 8.01
CA SER A 93 14.73 13.13 6.95
C SER A 93 14.70 12.47 5.57
N THR A 94 14.90 11.16 5.49
CA THR A 94 14.82 10.38 4.25
C THR A 94 13.50 9.60 4.13
N GLY A 95 12.80 9.39 5.24
CA GLY A 95 11.58 8.57 5.31
C GLY A 95 11.87 7.07 5.15
N ILE A 96 13.10 6.63 5.39
CA ILE A 96 13.52 5.24 5.22
C ILE A 96 13.50 4.52 6.56
N LEU A 97 12.82 3.37 6.61
CA LEU A 97 12.74 2.51 7.78
C LEU A 97 14.10 1.86 8.10
N SER A 98 14.41 1.67 9.38
CA SER A 98 15.54 0.85 9.83
C SER A 98 15.25 -0.64 9.62
N LYS A 99 16.24 -1.52 9.74
CA LYS A 99 16.02 -2.97 9.51
C LYS A 99 15.23 -3.66 10.63
N ASP A 100 15.16 -3.02 11.78
CA ASP A 100 14.53 -3.45 13.03
C ASP A 100 13.24 -2.65 13.29
N TYR A 101 12.58 -2.13 12.25
CA TYR A 101 11.37 -1.32 12.41
C TYR A 101 10.22 -2.07 13.07
N GLU A 102 10.18 -3.40 12.93
CA GLU A 102 9.14 -4.27 13.49
C GLU A 102 9.09 -4.20 15.03
N ASP A 103 10.22 -3.95 15.68
CA ASP A 103 10.32 -3.85 17.15
C ASP A 103 9.91 -2.46 17.70
N SER A 104 9.44 -1.56 16.84
CA SER A 104 9.14 -0.18 17.22
C SER A 104 7.70 0.04 17.68
N THR A 105 7.47 1.11 18.44
CA THR A 105 6.12 1.53 18.89
C THR A 105 5.12 1.78 17.76
N LEU A 106 5.59 2.00 16.53
CA LEU A 106 4.74 2.27 15.38
C LEU A 106 4.21 0.98 14.74
N PHE A 107 4.90 -0.15 14.93
CA PHE A 107 4.61 -1.43 14.27
C PHE A 107 4.36 -2.60 15.23
N ALA A 108 4.77 -2.50 16.50
CA ALA A 108 4.57 -3.55 17.49
C ALA A 108 3.13 -3.53 18.05
N ASP A 109 2.35 -4.54 17.70
CA ASP A 109 0.95 -4.76 18.11
C ASP A 109 0.74 -4.82 19.64
N ASP A 110 1.78 -5.24 20.39
CA ASP A 110 1.74 -5.44 21.84
C ASP A 110 2.40 -4.31 22.65
N ALA A 111 2.88 -3.24 21.98
CA ALA A 111 3.49 -2.11 22.65
C ALA A 111 2.46 -1.21 23.36
N GLU A 112 2.77 -0.81 24.59
CA GLU A 112 1.96 0.17 25.32
C GLU A 112 1.97 1.51 24.55
N GLY A 113 0.81 1.89 23.99
CA GLY A 113 0.68 3.07 23.12
C GLY A 113 0.89 2.80 21.63
N ALA A 114 0.79 1.55 21.17
CA ALA A 114 0.72 1.21 19.75
C ALA A 114 -0.41 2.00 19.06
N ILE A 115 -0.03 2.88 18.14
CA ILE A 115 -0.95 3.71 17.36
C ILE A 115 -1.14 3.17 15.93
N GLY A 116 -0.25 2.29 15.47
CA GLY A 116 -0.17 1.89 14.07
C GLY A 116 -1.39 1.15 13.56
N GLU A 117 -1.95 0.23 14.33
CA GLU A 117 -2.99 -0.71 13.86
C GLU A 117 -4.30 -0.05 13.42
N ASN A 118 -4.68 1.07 14.05
CA ASN A 118 -5.97 1.73 13.81
C ASN A 118 -5.81 3.05 13.05
N GLU A 119 -4.59 3.40 12.68
CA GLU A 119 -4.30 4.68 12.04
C GLU A 119 -4.84 4.69 10.60
N PRO A 120 -5.73 5.62 10.25
CA PRO A 120 -6.24 5.71 8.88
C PRO A 120 -5.14 6.14 7.92
N CYS A 121 -5.03 5.42 6.82
CA CYS A 121 -4.12 5.76 5.74
C CYS A 121 -4.40 7.19 5.23
N PRO A 122 -3.40 8.06 5.03
CA PRO A 122 -3.64 9.47 4.65
C PRO A 122 -4.24 9.63 3.24
N VAL A 123 -4.26 8.57 2.42
CA VAL A 123 -4.94 8.57 1.12
C VAL A 123 -6.38 8.04 1.19
N LEU A 124 -6.87 7.61 2.35
CA LEU A 124 -8.27 7.24 2.55
C LEU A 124 -9.15 8.50 2.58
N ASP A 125 -10.23 8.52 1.78
CA ASP A 125 -11.30 9.50 1.94
C ASP A 125 -12.20 9.07 3.10
N PRO A 126 -12.24 9.80 4.24
CA PRO A 126 -13.03 9.41 5.40
C PRO A 126 -14.54 9.57 5.20
N ALA A 127 -14.97 10.37 4.22
CA ALA A 127 -16.39 10.55 3.91
C ALA A 127 -16.93 9.46 2.99
N ILE A 128 -16.10 9.00 2.04
CA ILE A 128 -16.52 8.03 1.01
C ILE A 128 -16.08 6.59 1.37
N GLY A 129 -15.03 6.42 2.18
CA GLY A 129 -14.47 5.11 2.51
C GLY A 129 -13.67 4.49 1.35
N THR A 130 -13.13 5.31 0.46
CA THR A 130 -12.34 4.87 -0.71
C THR A 130 -10.98 5.54 -0.74
N CYS A 131 -9.97 4.84 -1.23
CA CYS A 131 -8.65 5.44 -1.47
C CYS A 131 -8.74 6.50 -2.58
N ASP A 132 -8.32 7.72 -2.31
CA ASP A 132 -8.27 8.82 -3.28
C ASP A 132 -7.26 8.56 -4.42
N LEU A 133 -6.32 7.63 -4.21
CA LEU A 133 -5.34 7.17 -5.20
C LEU A 133 -5.55 5.69 -5.59
N TYR A 134 -6.79 5.20 -5.58
CA TYR A 134 -7.11 3.75 -5.70
C TYR A 134 -6.43 3.05 -6.88
N GLN A 135 -6.29 3.70 -8.04
CA GLN A 135 -5.63 3.12 -9.22
C GLN A 135 -4.11 2.97 -9.06
N HIS A 136 -3.49 3.75 -8.18
CA HIS A 136 -2.06 3.78 -7.89
C HIS A 136 -1.74 3.11 -6.54
N ARG A 137 -2.67 2.33 -5.99
CA ARG A 137 -2.49 1.67 -4.70
C ARG A 137 -1.30 0.70 -4.71
N PRO A 138 -0.56 0.59 -3.60
CA PRO A 138 0.52 -0.36 -3.42
C PRO A 138 0.11 -1.81 -3.70
N ILE A 139 1.08 -2.68 -3.98
CA ILE A 139 0.85 -4.12 -4.22
C ILE A 139 0.26 -4.77 -2.97
N VAL A 140 0.77 -4.48 -1.78
CA VAL A 140 0.18 -4.97 -0.52
C VAL A 140 -1.31 -4.63 -0.39
N CYS A 141 -1.74 -3.45 -0.86
CA CYS A 141 -3.15 -3.06 -0.87
C CYS A 141 -3.99 -3.82 -1.91
N ARG A 142 -3.36 -4.42 -2.93
CA ARG A 142 -4.01 -5.28 -3.95
C ARG A 142 -4.12 -6.73 -3.46
N THR A 143 -3.18 -7.18 -2.63
CA THR A 143 -3.04 -8.58 -2.24
C THR A 143 -3.61 -8.92 -0.85
N PHE A 144 -3.89 -7.94 0.02
CA PHE A 144 -4.33 -8.17 1.42
C PHE A 144 -5.67 -8.93 1.60
N GLY A 145 -6.64 -8.74 0.70
CA GLY A 145 -7.98 -9.34 0.84
C GLY A 145 -8.04 -10.83 0.48
N PRO A 146 -7.54 -11.22 -0.72
CA PRO A 146 -7.49 -12.60 -1.16
C PRO A 146 -6.66 -13.56 -0.27
N PRO A 147 -6.87 -14.89 -0.38
CA PRO A 147 -6.03 -15.88 0.24
C PRO A 147 -4.62 -15.84 -0.36
N MET A 148 -3.62 -15.68 0.50
CA MET A 148 -2.20 -15.64 0.14
C MET A 148 -1.41 -16.58 1.04
N ARG A 149 -0.37 -17.21 0.49
CA ARG A 149 0.50 -18.09 1.28
C ARG A 149 1.37 -17.30 2.24
N THR A 150 1.38 -17.73 3.49
CA THR A 150 2.37 -17.33 4.49
C THR A 150 3.71 -18.04 4.25
N PRO A 151 4.81 -17.61 4.89
CA PRO A 151 6.07 -18.33 4.86
C PRO A 151 5.97 -19.80 5.33
N ASP A 152 5.04 -20.09 6.22
CA ASP A 152 4.78 -21.44 6.75
C ASP A 152 3.96 -22.32 5.79
N GLY A 153 3.46 -21.74 4.69
CA GLY A 153 2.68 -22.42 3.66
C GLY A 153 1.17 -22.45 3.90
N ASP A 154 0.69 -21.84 4.99
CA ASP A 154 -0.73 -21.66 5.26
C ASP A 154 -1.33 -20.54 4.40
N LEU A 155 -2.65 -20.57 4.19
CA LEU A 155 -3.37 -19.49 3.50
C LEU A 155 -3.91 -18.49 4.52
N ALA A 156 -3.35 -17.28 4.52
CA ALA A 156 -3.88 -16.15 5.26
C ALA A 156 -4.98 -15.47 4.45
N THR A 157 -6.04 -15.02 5.13
CA THR A 157 -7.13 -14.23 4.53
C THR A 157 -7.43 -13.04 5.43
N CYS A 158 -7.92 -11.94 4.83
CA CYS A 158 -8.47 -10.84 5.60
C CYS A 158 -9.63 -11.32 6.49
N GLU A 159 -9.71 -10.83 7.73
CA GLU A 159 -10.74 -11.19 8.72
C GLU A 159 -12.19 -10.95 8.27
N LEU A 160 -12.42 -10.09 7.28
CA LEU A 160 -13.74 -9.84 6.71
C LEU A 160 -14.08 -10.79 5.55
N CYS A 161 -13.11 -11.56 5.08
CA CYS A 161 -13.23 -12.44 3.92
C CYS A 161 -13.25 -13.90 4.38
N TYR A 162 -13.91 -14.78 3.62
CA TYR A 162 -13.92 -16.23 3.83
C TYR A 162 -14.44 -16.71 5.20
N ILE A 163 -15.12 -15.85 5.97
CA ILE A 163 -15.61 -16.14 7.32
C ILE A 163 -16.60 -17.32 7.43
N THR A 164 -17.14 -17.78 6.30
CA THR A 164 -18.01 -18.97 6.22
C THR A 164 -17.51 -20.00 5.22
N ALA A 165 -16.30 -19.86 4.69
CA ALA A 165 -15.73 -20.75 3.67
C ALA A 165 -15.05 -21.95 4.31
N THR A 166 -15.03 -23.10 3.62
CA THR A 166 -14.16 -24.22 4.01
C THR A 166 -12.72 -23.99 3.59
N THR A 167 -11.78 -24.76 4.13
CA THR A 167 -10.37 -24.70 3.73
C THR A 167 -10.18 -24.96 2.24
N GLU A 168 -10.96 -25.87 1.64
CA GLU A 168 -10.93 -26.17 0.22
C GLU A 168 -11.46 -25.00 -0.63
N GLU A 169 -12.52 -24.32 -0.17
CA GLU A 169 -13.05 -23.13 -0.83
C GLU A 169 -12.04 -21.97 -0.79
N ILE A 170 -11.34 -21.80 0.34
CA ILE A 170 -10.25 -20.81 0.49
C ILE A 170 -9.11 -21.15 -0.47
N ALA A 171 -8.65 -22.40 -0.49
CA ALA A 171 -7.58 -22.85 -1.37
C ALA A 171 -7.93 -22.69 -2.87
N ALA A 172 -9.18 -22.95 -3.24
CA ALA A 172 -9.65 -22.72 -4.60
C ALA A 172 -9.63 -21.24 -5.02
N CYS A 173 -9.56 -20.32 -4.05
CA CYS A 173 -9.51 -18.89 -4.24
C CYS A 173 -8.11 -18.29 -4.04
N GLU A 174 -7.07 -19.10 -3.87
CA GLU A 174 -5.68 -18.63 -3.70
C GLU A 174 -5.28 -17.64 -4.79
N LEU A 175 -4.73 -16.49 -4.40
CA LEU A 175 -4.12 -15.51 -5.30
C LEU A 175 -2.77 -16.03 -5.79
N ASP A 176 -2.36 -15.64 -7.01
CA ASP A 176 -1.16 -16.17 -7.65
C ASP A 176 0.07 -16.16 -6.71
N PRO A 177 0.58 -17.33 -6.28
CA PRO A 177 1.65 -17.43 -5.29
C PRO A 177 3.01 -16.96 -5.83
N THR A 178 3.10 -16.64 -7.12
CA THR A 178 4.32 -16.10 -7.73
C THR A 178 4.47 -14.58 -7.55
N ILE A 179 3.39 -13.87 -7.16
CA ILE A 179 3.38 -12.41 -6.99
C ILE A 179 4.50 -11.92 -6.06
N PRO A 180 4.73 -12.49 -4.85
CA PRO A 180 5.78 -11.99 -3.96
C PRO A 180 7.19 -12.04 -4.57
N ALA A 181 7.48 -13.09 -5.36
CA ALA A 181 8.75 -13.23 -6.05
C ALA A 181 8.89 -12.25 -7.22
N GLN A 182 7.80 -12.03 -7.97
CA GLN A 182 7.75 -11.06 -9.06
C GLN A 182 7.89 -9.61 -8.55
N GLU A 183 7.20 -9.28 -7.46
CA GLU A 183 7.30 -8.00 -6.76
C GLU A 183 8.72 -7.77 -6.26
N SER A 184 9.31 -8.74 -5.56
CA SER A 184 10.69 -8.64 -5.06
C SER A 184 11.69 -8.41 -6.19
N ALA A 185 11.56 -9.13 -7.32
CA ALA A 185 12.42 -8.96 -8.47
C ALA A 185 12.25 -7.57 -9.13
N SER A 186 11.02 -7.09 -9.26
CA SER A 186 10.74 -5.75 -9.78
C SER A 186 11.30 -4.66 -8.87
N ASN A 187 11.05 -4.76 -7.56
CA ASN A 187 11.53 -3.82 -6.56
C ASN A 187 13.07 -3.75 -6.57
N ALA A 188 13.76 -4.89 -6.72
CA ALA A 188 15.21 -4.92 -6.84
C ALA A 188 15.73 -4.18 -8.09
N VAL A 189 15.08 -4.36 -9.24
CA VAL A 189 15.41 -3.63 -10.47
C VAL A 189 15.17 -2.14 -10.31
N TYR A 190 14.02 -1.75 -9.76
CA TYR A 190 13.66 -0.36 -9.52
C TYR A 190 14.65 0.33 -8.58
N ASN A 191 14.98 -0.32 -7.46
CA ASN A 191 15.93 0.19 -6.48
C ASN A 191 17.33 0.38 -7.09
N ALA A 192 17.80 -0.60 -7.87
CA ALA A 192 19.09 -0.51 -8.55
C ALA A 192 19.17 0.65 -9.55
N SER A 193 18.11 0.90 -10.33
CA SER A 193 18.11 1.98 -11.32
C SER A 193 17.99 3.38 -10.70
N HIS A 194 17.42 3.50 -9.50
CA HIS A 194 17.23 4.77 -8.80
C HIS A 194 18.22 5.00 -7.64
N SER A 195 19.14 4.06 -7.40
CA SER A 195 20.04 4.09 -6.23
C SER A 195 19.28 4.21 -4.89
N LEU A 196 18.15 3.52 -4.80
CA LEU A 196 17.29 3.48 -3.61
C LEU A 196 17.48 2.19 -2.83
N GLN A 197 17.12 2.21 -1.54
CA GLN A 197 17.14 1.05 -0.68
C GLN A 197 16.13 1.21 0.47
N GLY A 198 15.78 0.11 1.12
CA GLY A 198 14.86 0.09 2.26
C GLY A 198 13.41 0.36 1.86
N GLU A 199 12.58 0.47 2.87
CA GLU A 199 11.13 0.65 2.77
C GLU A 199 10.72 1.97 3.44
N THR A 200 9.50 2.39 3.19
CA THR A 200 8.89 3.58 3.78
C THR A 200 7.45 3.30 4.17
N ILE A 201 6.72 4.29 4.67
CA ILE A 201 5.27 4.21 4.89
C ILE A 201 4.56 5.24 4.01
N VAL A 202 3.26 5.07 3.79
CA VAL A 202 2.47 5.94 2.88
C VAL A 202 2.61 7.43 3.22
N ALA A 203 2.59 7.79 4.52
CA ALA A 203 2.75 9.18 4.96
C ALA A 203 4.10 9.78 4.52
N PHE A 204 5.21 9.06 4.74
CA PHE A 204 6.55 9.52 4.34
C PHE A 204 6.77 9.47 2.83
N ALA A 205 6.18 8.51 2.13
CA ALA A 205 6.22 8.43 0.67
C ALA A 205 5.63 9.67 -0.03
N LEU A 206 4.65 10.31 0.61
CA LEU A 206 3.91 11.47 0.12
C LEU A 206 4.25 12.78 0.85
N ARG A 207 5.34 12.84 1.63
CA ARG A 207 5.68 14.01 2.45
C ARG A 207 5.79 15.35 1.71
N ASP A 208 6.10 15.31 0.41
CA ASP A 208 6.19 16.51 -0.43
C ASP A 208 4.84 16.87 -1.08
N ALA A 209 3.72 16.29 -0.63
CA ALA A 209 2.39 16.48 -1.20
C ALA A 209 1.94 17.95 -1.23
N ALA A 210 2.35 18.75 -0.25
CA ALA A 210 2.10 20.18 -0.22
C ALA A 210 2.88 20.95 -1.30
N ASP A 211 4.15 20.57 -1.53
CA ASP A 211 5.03 21.22 -2.51
C ASP A 211 4.60 20.94 -3.94
N ILE A 212 4.09 19.74 -4.21
CA ILE A 212 3.52 19.34 -5.50
C ILE A 212 2.32 20.24 -5.88
N GLN A 213 1.56 20.74 -4.91
CA GLN A 213 0.42 21.63 -5.16
C GLN A 213 0.82 23.08 -5.45
N THR A 214 1.91 23.55 -4.83
CA THR A 214 2.34 24.95 -4.97
C THR A 214 3.03 25.22 -6.29
N THR A 215 3.66 24.21 -6.90
CA THR A 215 4.35 24.29 -8.21
C THR A 215 3.41 24.64 -9.38
N LYS A 216 2.09 24.64 -9.14
CA LYS A 216 1.06 24.91 -10.14
C LYS A 216 0.36 26.28 -10.01
N ARG A 217 0.78 27.12 -9.06
CA ARG A 217 0.26 28.48 -8.89
C ARG A 217 1.07 29.51 -9.69
#